data_AF-A0A1I2VNS6-F1
#
_entry.id   AF-A0A1I2VNS6-F1
#
_cell.length_a   1.000
_cell.length_b   1.000
_cell.length_c   1.000
_cell.angle_alpha   90.00
_cell.angle_beta   90.00
_cell.angle_gamma   90.00
#
_symmetry.space_group_name_H-M   'P 1'
#
loop_
_entity.id
_entity.type
_entity.pdbx_description
1 polymer ?
#
loop_
_entity_poly.entity_id
_entity_poly.type
_entity_poly.pdbx_seq_one_letter_code
_entity_poly.pdbx_strand_id
1 'polypeptide(L)'
;MLMLVVSWTLNLFWLGLNYFWRLVSVEVLLAIPVLLLLYALLALVAYVYWGVRQVQEEEAPYANVMVGAIVAVTLLYFNFNLLQYVLQALEP
;
A
#
# COMPACT_ATOMS: atom_id res chain seq x y z
N MET A 1 4.96 -9.59 0.06
CA MET A 1 5.24 -8.70 1.23
C MET A 1 6.18 -7.55 0.93
N LEU A 2 7.39 -7.78 0.41
CA LEU A 2 8.34 -6.70 0.09
C LEU A 2 7.72 -5.58 -0.77
N MET A 3 6.96 -5.92 -1.82
CA MET A 3 6.31 -4.94 -2.69
C MET A 3 5.33 -4.01 -1.97
N LEU A 4 4.61 -4.52 -0.96
CA LEU A 4 3.66 -3.73 -0.17
C LEU A 4 4.39 -2.77 0.77
N VAL A 5 5.48 -3.24 1.39
CA VAL A 5 6.34 -2.42 2.23
C VAL A 5 7.01 -1.31 1.40
N VAL A 6 7.53 -1.65 0.22
CA VAL A 6 8.12 -0.68 -0.71
C VAL A 6 7.09 0.36 -1.15
N SER A 7 5.90 -0.08 -1.56
CA SER A 7 4.80 0.84 -1.94
C SER A 7 4.44 1.79 -0.81
N TRP A 8 4.32 1.29 0.43
CA TRP A 8 4.05 2.11 1.62
C TRP A 8 5.18 3.11 1.91
N THR A 9 6.44 2.66 1.89
CA THR A 9 7.59 3.54 2.12
C THR A 9 7.70 4.63 1.05
N LEU A 10 7.48 4.29 -0.23
CA LEU A 10 7.45 5.27 -1.32
C LEU A 10 6.33 6.28 -1.15
N ASN A 11 5.15 5.84 -0.71
CA ASN A 11 4.03 6.75 -0.47
C ASN A 11 4.33 7.73 0.68
N LEU A 12 4.87 7.23 1.79
CA LEU A 12 5.31 8.08 2.91
C LEU A 12 6.40 9.07 2.48
N PHE A 13 7.39 8.61 1.73
CA PHE A 13 8.47 9.46 1.25
C PHE A 13 7.95 10.55 0.31
N TRP A 14 7.09 10.19 -0.64
CA TRP A 14 6.47 11.12 -1.58
C TRP A 14 5.66 12.20 -0.87
N LEU A 15 4.76 11.79 0.03
CA LEU A 15 3.90 12.70 0.76
C LEU A 15 4.70 13.54 1.77
N GLY A 16 5.67 12.95 2.46
CA GLY A 16 6.56 13.65 3.38
C GLY A 16 7.38 14.74 2.69
N LEU A 17 8.04 14.43 1.57
CA LEU A 17 8.78 15.44 0.80
C LEU A 17 7.89 16.59 0.34
N ASN A 18 6.71 16.28 -0.19
CA ASN A 18 5.83 17.32 -0.70
C ASN A 18 5.16 18.16 0.40
N TYR A 19 4.93 17.58 1.58
CA TYR A 19 4.46 18.33 2.75
C TYR A 19 5.42 19.45 3.15
N PHE A 20 6.74 19.18 3.17
CA PHE A 20 7.74 20.17 3.58
C PHE A 20 8.16 21.13 2.47
N TRP A 21 8.27 20.67 1.22
CA TRP A 21 8.86 21.45 0.12
C TRP A 21 7.88 21.90 -0.96
N ARG A 22 6.62 21.44 -0.96
CA ARG A 22 5.57 21.81 -1.95
C ARG A 22 6.07 21.78 -3.39
N LEU A 23 6.75 20.69 -3.77
CA LEU A 23 7.49 20.58 -5.03
C LEU A 23 6.59 20.44 -6.26
N VAL A 24 5.36 19.96 -6.07
CA VAL A 24 4.44 19.58 -7.15
C VAL A 24 3.03 20.13 -6.91
N SER A 25 2.22 20.17 -7.97
CA SER A 25 0.80 20.54 -7.87
C SER A 25 -0.01 19.48 -7.13
N VAL A 26 -1.20 19.86 -6.65
CA VAL A 26 -2.09 18.97 -5.87
C VAL A 26 -2.49 17.73 -6.68
N GLU A 27 -2.70 17.87 -7.98
CA GLU A 27 -3.07 16.75 -8.87
C GLU A 27 -1.96 15.70 -8.90
N VAL A 28 -0.71 16.12 -9.02
CA VAL A 28 0.45 15.21 -9.04
C VAL A 28 0.72 14.64 -7.65
N LEU A 29 0.50 15.44 -6.60
CA LEU A 29 0.61 15.02 -5.22
C LEU A 29 -0.33 13.84 -4.92
N LEU A 30 -1.55 13.85 -5.46
CA LEU A 30 -2.57 12.82 -5.25
C LEU A 30 -2.45 11.64 -6.20
N ALA A 31 -2.04 11.88 -7.45
CA ALA A 31 -1.95 10.82 -8.47
C ALA A 31 -1.01 9.69 -8.05
N ILE A 32 0.17 10.01 -7.49
CA ILE A 32 1.17 9.00 -7.10
C ILE A 32 0.66 8.09 -5.97
N PRO A 33 0.16 8.60 -4.82
CA PRO A 33 -0.46 7.79 -3.78
C PRO A 33 -1.59 6.89 -4.28
N VAL A 34 -2.45 7.41 -5.17
CA VAL A 34 -3.56 6.63 -5.75
C VAL A 34 -3.04 5.47 -6.60
N LEU A 35 -2.04 5.72 -7.45
CA LEU A 35 -1.40 4.67 -8.25
C LEU A 35 -0.70 3.63 -7.37
N LEU A 36 -0.01 4.06 -6.31
CA LEU A 36 0.64 3.17 -5.34
C LEU A 36 -0.38 2.31 -4.58
N LEU A 37 -1.54 2.87 -4.22
CA LEU A 37 -2.65 2.13 -3.61
C LEU A 37 -3.20 1.05 -4.54
N LEU A 38 -3.45 1.39 -5.81
CA LEU A 38 -3.92 0.42 -6.81
C LEU A 38 -2.89 -0.69 -7.02
N TYR A 39 -1.62 -0.34 -7.11
CA TYR A 39 -0.53 -1.31 -7.20
C TYR A 39 -0.48 -2.23 -5.97
N ALA A 40 -0.61 -1.68 -4.77
CA ALA A 40 -0.61 -2.43 -3.53
C ALA A 40 -1.82 -3.39 -3.44
N LEU A 41 -2.99 -2.99 -3.93
CA LEU A 41 -4.16 -3.87 -4.02
C LEU A 41 -3.90 -5.06 -4.95
N LEU A 42 -3.34 -4.82 -6.13
CA LEU A 42 -2.96 -5.89 -7.06
C LEU A 42 -1.91 -6.82 -6.46
N ALA A 43 -0.92 -6.27 -5.76
CA ALA A 43 0.12 -7.04 -5.08
C ALA A 43 -0.46 -7.92 -3.96
N LEU A 44 -1.47 -7.44 -3.23
CA LEU A 44 -2.19 -8.24 -2.22
C LEU A 44 -2.95 -9.40 -2.88
N VAL A 45 -3.72 -9.14 -3.93
CA VAL A 45 -4.46 -10.19 -4.64
C VAL A 45 -3.51 -11.26 -5.17
N ALA A 46 -2.40 -10.86 -5.79
CA ALA A 46 -1.39 -11.78 -6.25
C ALA A 46 -0.77 -12.59 -5.10
N TYR A 47 -0.43 -11.93 -3.99
CA TYR A 47 0.14 -12.60 -2.81
C TYR A 47 -0.80 -13.68 -2.25
N VAL A 48 -2.09 -13.36 -2.10
CA VAL A 48 -3.09 -14.32 -1.61
C VAL A 48 -3.28 -15.46 -2.60
N TYR A 49 -3.43 -15.16 -3.89
CA TYR A 49 -3.63 -16.17 -4.92
C TYR A 49 -2.48 -17.19 -4.96
N TRP A 50 -1.24 -16.70 -5.07
CA TRP A 50 -0.06 -17.57 -5.10
C TRP A 50 0.18 -18.27 -3.76
N GLY A 51 -0.09 -17.59 -2.64
CA GLY A 51 0.04 -18.19 -1.31
C GLY A 51 -0.94 -19.35 -1.09
N VAL A 52 -2.22 -19.18 -1.44
CA VAL A 52 -3.22 -20.24 -1.34
C VAL A 52 -2.89 -21.40 -2.28
N ARG A 53 -2.45 -21.10 -3.50
CA ARG A 53 -2.00 -22.12 -4.45
C ARG A 53 -0.84 -22.95 -3.90
N GLN A 54 0.18 -22.31 -3.32
CA GLN A 54 1.31 -23.00 -2.70
C GLN A 54 0.88 -23.89 -1.53
N VAL A 55 -0.04 -23.40 -0.69
CA VAL A 55 -0.61 -24.21 0.41
C VAL A 55 -1.29 -25.48 -0.11
N GLN A 56 -1.98 -25.40 -1.25
CA GLN A 56 -2.63 -26.56 -1.86
C GLN A 56 -1.63 -27.52 -2.52
N GLU A 57 -0.58 -26.99 -3.16
CA GLU A 57 0.41 -27.78 -3.90
C GLU A 57 1.46 -28.44 -2.97
N GLU A 58 1.84 -27.79 -1.88
CA GLU A 58 2.96 -28.20 -1.02
C GLU A 58 2.54 -28.58 0.42
N GLU A 59 1.23 -28.66 0.71
CA GLU A 59 0.68 -28.84 2.07
C GLU A 59 1.23 -27.80 3.09
N ALA A 60 1.64 -26.63 2.60
CA ALA A 60 2.22 -25.59 3.43
C ALA A 60 1.19 -25.00 4.41
N PRO A 61 1.59 -24.46 5.57
CA PRO A 61 0.64 -23.93 6.54
C PRO A 61 -0.04 -22.64 6.06
N TYR A 62 -1.38 -22.61 6.06
CA TYR A 62 -2.20 -21.42 5.78
C TYR A 62 -1.84 -20.20 6.65
N ALA A 63 -1.30 -20.44 7.86
CA ALA A 63 -0.91 -19.40 8.80
C ALA A 63 0.05 -18.37 8.17
N ASN A 64 0.98 -18.81 7.32
CA ASN A 64 1.95 -17.92 6.67
C ASN A 64 1.25 -16.93 5.71
N VAL A 65 0.28 -17.42 4.94
CA VAL A 65 -0.51 -16.60 4.00
C VAL A 65 -1.42 -15.65 4.76
N MET A 66 -2.07 -16.12 5.84
CA MET A 66 -2.95 -15.30 6.67
C MET A 66 -2.20 -14.15 7.32
N VAL A 67 -1.04 -14.40 7.93
CA VAL A 67 -0.22 -13.35 8.57
C VAL A 67 0.20 -12.30 7.53
N GLY A 68 0.70 -12.74 6.37
CA GLY A 68 1.07 -11.79 5.31
C GLY A 68 -0.11 -10.97 4.80
N ALA A 69 -1.29 -11.58 4.66
CA ALA A 69 -2.51 -10.88 4.26
C ALA A 69 -2.94 -9.84 5.31
N ILE A 70 -2.88 -10.17 6.61
CA ILE A 70 -3.19 -9.22 7.68
C ILE A 70 -2.23 -8.02 7.66
N VAL A 71 -0.92 -8.27 7.53
CA VAL A 71 0.08 -7.19 7.45
C VAL A 71 -0.16 -6.33 6.22
N ALA A 72 -0.45 -6.95 5.08
CA ALA A 72 -0.75 -6.25 3.83
C ALA A 72 -1.98 -5.35 3.92
N VAL A 73 -3.08 -5.87 4.47
CA VAL A 73 -4.32 -5.12 4.69
C VAL A 73 -4.08 -3.96 5.66
N THR A 74 -3.28 -4.18 6.70
CA THR A 74 -2.90 -3.12 7.65
C THR A 74 -2.10 -2.01 6.96
N LEU A 75 -1.15 -2.36 6.09
CA LEU A 75 -0.38 -1.37 5.31
C LEU A 75 -1.24 -0.61 4.30
N LEU A 76 -2.21 -1.28 3.67
CA LEU A 76 -3.19 -0.64 2.80
C LEU A 76 -4.07 0.34 3.58
N TYR A 77 -4.55 -0.06 4.75
CA TYR A 77 -5.30 0.79 5.65
C TYR A 77 -4.52 2.05 6.02
N PHE A 78 -3.24 1.92 6.40
CA PHE A 78 -2.40 3.08 6.70
C PHE A 78 -2.16 3.98 5.48
N ASN A 79 -1.89 3.40 4.30
CA ASN A 79 -1.75 4.17 3.06
C ASN A 79 -3.02 4.98 2.75
N PHE A 80 -4.19 4.36 2.89
CA PHE A 80 -5.46 5.02 2.63
C PHE A 80 -5.72 6.14 3.63
N ASN A 81 -5.50 5.91 4.93
CA ASN A 81 -5.67 6.95 5.95
C ASN A 81 -4.70 8.12 5.77
N LEU A 82 -3.46 7.85 5.36
CA LEU A 82 -2.49 8.90 5.06
C LEU A 82 -2.94 9.75 3.87
N LEU A 83 -3.48 9.13 2.82
CA LEU A 83 -4.08 9.85 1.70
C LEU A 83 -5.27 10.72 2.15
N GLN A 84 -6.17 10.17 2.97
CA GLN A 84 -7.30 10.93 3.53
C GLN A 84 -6.84 12.13 4.35
N TYR A 85 -5.82 11.94 5.19
CA TYR A 85 -5.22 13.03 5.97
C TYR A 85 -4.66 14.14 5.08
N VAL A 86 -3.96 13.78 4.00
CA VAL A 86 -3.43 14.75 3.04
C VAL A 86 -4.55 15.49 2.31
N LEU A 87 -5.60 14.79 1.89
CA LEU A 87 -6.77 15.42 1.26
C LEU A 87 -7.44 16.43 2.19
N GLN A 88 -7.67 16.07 3.45
CA GLN A 88 -8.22 16.98 4.46
C GLN A 88 -7.33 18.19 4.73
N ALA A 89 -6.00 18.02 4.68
CA ALA A 89 -5.07 19.14 4.86
C ALA A 89 -5.06 20.13 3.67
N LEU A 90 -5.59 19.72 2.51
CA LEU A 90 -5.62 20.50 1.27
C LEU A 90 -6.99 21.16 1.01
N GLU A 91 -8.07 20.65 1.62
CA GLU A 91 -9.42 21.25 1.62
C GLU A 91 -9.70 21.89 2.99
N PRO A 92 -9.37 23.19 3.22
CA PRO A 92 -9.65 23.87 4.48
C PRO A 92 -11.13 24.15 4.74
#